data_AF-A0A1V6YUU5-F1
#
_entry.id   AF-A0A1V6YUU5-F1
#
_cell.length_a   1.000
_cell.length_b   1.000
_cell.length_c   1.000
_cell.angle_alpha   90.00
_cell.angle_beta   90.00
_cell.angle_gamma   90.00
#
_symmetry.space_group_name_H-M   'P 1'
#
loop_
_entity.id
_entity.type
_entity.pdbx_description
1 polymer ?
#
loop_
_entity_poly.entity_id
_entity_poly.type
_entity_poly.pdbx_seq_one_letter_code
_entity_poly.pdbx_strand_id
1 'polypeptide(L)'
;MDLCFSLCILFALSDFKMWTPSTSTASDRDQDRKPTSTEYPPHQVDPDGDIILFTPATSETPSVDAIEGNVPRKHTRFQVSSKHLTLASGYFKRMLKTCWAEGDALSTKGSVEIPVNDRKPEILLIILNVIHGHSRQVPRKLSLPQLTDIAVATDFFQCHEALEVFAGIWVQDLKPLISSSLSEDTKKWMMIAWVFKSNNILRQTETIAMQQGTGPFQTSNLPIPKSIKGVLAKTNA
;
A
#
# COMPACT_ATOMS: atom_id res chain seq x y z
N MET A 1 15.95 -12.22 -15.69
CA MET A 1 14.90 -12.08 -14.66
C MET A 1 14.09 -13.36 -14.70
N ASP A 2 14.43 -14.30 -13.83
CA ASP A 2 13.92 -15.67 -13.87
C ASP A 2 12.44 -15.73 -13.50
N LEU A 3 11.68 -16.60 -14.17
CA LEU A 3 10.28 -16.85 -13.82
C LEU A 3 10.10 -17.31 -12.36
N CYS A 4 11.13 -17.90 -11.75
CA CYS A 4 11.15 -18.19 -10.30
C CYS A 4 11.01 -16.92 -9.45
N PHE A 5 11.57 -15.79 -9.90
CA PHE A 5 11.50 -14.50 -9.22
C PHE A 5 10.07 -13.94 -9.19
N SER A 6 9.35 -14.06 -10.31
CA SER A 6 7.94 -13.63 -10.38
C SER A 6 7.00 -14.54 -9.58
N LEU A 7 7.31 -15.85 -9.48
CA LEU A 7 6.53 -16.78 -8.66
C LEU A 7 6.75 -16.59 -7.15
N CYS A 8 7.98 -16.33 -6.69
CA CYS A 8 8.25 -16.01 -5.28
C CYS A 8 7.57 -14.72 -4.85
N ILE A 9 7.51 -13.72 -5.73
CA ILE A 9 6.75 -12.48 -5.51
C ILE A 9 5.24 -12.77 -5.50
N LEU A 10 4.72 -13.57 -6.42
CA LEU A 10 3.30 -13.98 -6.41
C LEU A 10 2.91 -14.77 -5.15
N PHE A 11 3.81 -15.57 -4.57
CA PHE A 11 3.58 -16.29 -3.31
C PHE A 11 3.74 -15.40 -2.07
N ALA A 12 4.65 -14.41 -2.08
CA ALA A 12 4.75 -13.42 -1.01
C ALA A 12 3.60 -12.40 -1.05
N LEU A 13 3.05 -12.14 -2.23
CA LEU A 13 1.92 -11.23 -2.46
C LEU A 13 0.57 -11.95 -2.49
N SER A 14 0.50 -13.29 -2.55
CA SER A 14 -0.78 -14.02 -2.46
C SER A 14 -1.46 -13.87 -1.09
N ASP A 15 -0.69 -13.54 -0.06
CA ASP A 15 -1.20 -13.17 1.27
C ASP A 15 -1.61 -11.68 1.34
N PHE A 16 -1.25 -10.87 0.33
CA PHE A 16 -1.60 -9.46 0.20
C PHE A 16 -2.73 -9.31 -0.82
N LYS A 17 -3.97 -9.43 -0.32
CA LYS A 17 -5.22 -9.40 -1.08
C LYS A 17 -5.26 -8.29 -2.15
N MET A 18 -4.93 -8.63 -3.41
CA MET A 18 -5.15 -7.75 -4.55
C MET A 18 -6.63 -7.76 -4.91
N TRP A 19 -7.25 -6.59 -4.78
CA TRP A 19 -8.67 -6.34 -5.02
C TRP A 19 -9.02 -6.32 -6.52
N THR A 20 -10.14 -6.95 -6.88
CA THR A 20 -10.84 -6.76 -8.17
C THR A 20 -12.08 -5.87 -7.96
N PRO A 21 -12.31 -4.86 -8.82
CA PRO A 21 -13.45 -3.96 -8.66
C PRO A 21 -14.74 -4.68 -9.05
N SER A 22 -15.70 -4.77 -8.13
CA SER A 22 -17.06 -5.22 -8.42
C SER A 22 -17.90 -4.03 -8.89
N THR A 23 -18.31 -4.04 -10.15
CA THR A 23 -19.40 -3.21 -10.67
C THR A 23 -20.71 -3.61 -10.00
N SER A 24 -21.32 -2.69 -9.26
CA SER A 24 -22.67 -2.83 -8.72
C SER A 24 -23.62 -1.94 -9.54
N THR A 25 -24.57 -2.57 -10.20
CA THR A 25 -25.68 -1.96 -10.91
C THR A 25 -26.69 -1.37 -9.93
N ALA A 26 -27.14 -0.15 -10.23
CA ALA A 26 -28.11 0.62 -9.45
C ALA A 26 -29.54 0.04 -9.51
N SER A 27 -30.25 0.08 -8.38
CA SER A 27 -31.70 0.29 -8.34
C SER A 27 -32.15 0.93 -7.02
N ASP A 28 -32.46 2.22 -7.13
CA ASP A 28 -33.63 2.95 -6.65
C ASP A 28 -33.99 3.09 -5.15
N ARG A 29 -34.13 4.39 -4.78
CA ARG A 29 -34.98 5.05 -3.78
C ARG A 29 -34.99 4.57 -2.31
N ASP A 30 -34.32 5.36 -1.45
CA ASP A 30 -35.02 6.01 -0.32
C ASP A 30 -34.31 7.31 0.07
N GLN A 31 -35.09 8.33 0.41
CA GLN A 31 -34.65 9.70 0.74
C GLN A 31 -34.71 9.90 2.26
N ASP A 32 -33.92 10.84 2.76
CA ASP A 32 -33.95 11.37 4.13
C ASP A 32 -33.45 10.47 5.27
N ARG A 33 -32.15 10.60 5.55
CA ARG A 33 -31.60 11.00 6.87
C ARG A 33 -30.08 11.14 6.76
N LYS A 34 -29.57 12.38 6.77
CA LYS A 34 -28.14 12.67 6.92
C LYS A 34 -27.71 12.24 8.34
N PRO A 35 -26.82 11.25 8.52
CA PRO A 35 -26.29 10.96 9.85
C PRO A 35 -25.37 12.11 10.25
N THR A 36 -25.65 12.73 11.39
CA THR A 36 -24.76 13.70 12.03
C THR A 36 -23.49 12.96 12.49
N SER A 37 -22.49 12.90 11.62
CA SER A 37 -21.14 12.48 11.94
C SER A 37 -20.49 13.59 12.78
N THR A 38 -20.04 13.27 13.99
CA THR A 38 -19.11 14.11 14.75
C THR A 38 -17.77 14.13 14.01
N GLU A 39 -17.67 15.01 13.03
CA GLU A 39 -16.53 15.13 12.12
C GLU A 39 -15.40 15.90 12.82
N TYR A 40 -14.36 15.18 13.26
CA TYR A 40 -13.11 15.85 13.64
C TYR A 40 -12.55 16.55 12.39
N PRO A 41 -12.00 17.77 12.53
CA PRO A 41 -11.42 18.46 11.39
C PRO A 41 -10.33 17.59 10.76
N PRO A 42 -10.22 17.57 9.42
CA PRO A 42 -9.23 16.74 8.74
C PRO A 42 -7.83 17.13 9.17
N HIS A 43 -6.91 16.17 9.17
CA HIS A 43 -5.49 16.47 9.20
C HIS A 43 -5.16 17.32 7.98
N GLN A 44 -4.83 18.59 8.22
CA GLN A 44 -4.47 19.55 7.18
C GLN A 44 -3.03 19.31 6.74
N VAL A 45 -2.85 18.37 5.80
CA VAL A 45 -1.56 18.18 5.13
C VAL A 45 -1.36 19.32 4.12
N ASP A 46 -2.42 19.77 3.46
CA ASP A 46 -2.46 21.00 2.67
C ASP A 46 -3.72 21.79 3.04
N PRO A 47 -3.60 22.96 3.70
CA PRO A 47 -4.75 23.80 4.05
C PRO A 47 -5.57 24.25 2.83
N ASP A 48 -4.94 24.40 1.66
CA ASP A 48 -5.57 24.78 0.40
C ASP A 48 -5.89 23.54 -0.47
N GLY A 49 -5.80 22.34 0.12
CA GLY A 49 -6.02 21.07 -0.55
C GLY A 49 -7.46 20.90 -1.04
N ASP A 50 -7.60 20.38 -2.25
CA ASP A 50 -8.84 20.11 -2.99
C ASP A 50 -9.28 18.63 -2.91
N ILE A 51 -8.53 17.80 -2.18
CA ILE A 51 -8.87 16.38 -1.98
C ILE A 51 -8.96 16.07 -0.49
N ILE A 52 -10.01 15.36 -0.10
CA ILE A 52 -10.12 14.72 1.20
C ILE A 52 -9.94 13.22 1.06
N LEU A 53 -8.81 12.69 1.55
CA LEU A 53 -8.66 11.25 1.71
C LEU A 53 -9.23 10.83 3.06
N PHE A 54 -9.97 9.72 3.11
CA PHE A 54 -10.47 9.20 4.39
C PHE A 54 -10.26 7.70 4.52
N THR A 55 -9.83 7.27 5.70
CA THR A 55 -9.59 5.87 6.06
C THR A 55 -10.40 5.52 7.30
N PRO A 56 -10.93 4.30 7.44
CA PRO A 56 -11.47 3.84 8.72
C PRO A 56 -10.41 3.99 9.82
N ALA A 57 -10.80 4.53 10.97
CA ALA A 57 -9.92 4.64 12.12
C ALA A 57 -9.59 3.24 12.63
N THR A 58 -8.31 3.01 12.92
CA THR A 58 -7.85 1.80 13.60
C THR A 58 -8.34 1.87 15.04
N SER A 59 -9.50 1.28 15.33
CA SER A 59 -9.93 1.05 16.70
C SER A 59 -9.08 -0.08 17.28
N GLU A 60 -7.96 0.25 17.92
CA GLU A 60 -7.28 -0.64 18.85
C GLU A 60 -8.14 -0.76 20.11
N THR A 61 -9.17 -1.61 20.05
CA THR A 61 -9.83 -2.36 21.14
C THR A 61 -11.16 -2.89 20.60
N PRO A 62 -11.41 -4.22 20.64
CA PRO A 62 -12.77 -4.72 20.58
C PRO A 62 -13.40 -4.39 21.94
N SER A 63 -13.99 -3.20 22.06
CA SER A 63 -14.92 -2.94 23.16
C SER A 63 -16.06 -3.94 23.02
N VAL A 64 -16.10 -4.89 23.95
CA VAL A 64 -17.17 -5.88 24.13
C VAL A 64 -18.41 -5.10 24.55
N ASP A 65 -19.13 -4.54 23.58
CA ASP A 65 -20.50 -4.05 23.70
C ASP A 65 -21.05 -3.88 22.27
N ALA A 66 -21.10 -5.01 21.55
CA ALA A 66 -21.83 -5.10 20.29
C ALA A 66 -23.29 -5.44 20.60
N ILE A 67 -24.06 -4.42 20.99
CA ILE A 67 -25.51 -4.42 20.78
C ILE A 67 -25.76 -3.61 19.51
N GLU A 68 -26.45 -4.26 18.58
CA GLU A 68 -26.95 -3.74 17.30
C GLU A 68 -27.30 -2.25 17.31
N GLY A 69 -26.75 -1.50 16.33
CA GLY A 69 -27.30 -0.21 15.92
C GLY A 69 -26.32 0.97 15.95
N ASN A 70 -25.65 1.18 14.82
CA ASN A 70 -25.15 2.49 14.39
C ASN A 70 -24.08 3.17 15.28
N VAL A 71 -22.97 2.47 15.57
CA VAL A 71 -21.75 3.18 15.99
C VAL A 71 -21.18 3.90 14.76
N PRO A 72 -21.06 5.24 14.76
CA PRO A 72 -20.41 5.94 13.66
C PRO A 72 -18.99 5.41 13.51
N ARG A 73 -18.68 4.77 12.38
CA ARG A 73 -17.31 4.38 12.07
C ARG A 73 -16.49 5.67 11.99
N LYS A 74 -15.62 5.89 12.98
CA LYS A 74 -14.71 7.03 12.99
C LYS A 74 -13.79 6.87 11.79
N HIS A 75 -13.72 7.87 10.92
CA HIS A 75 -12.77 7.91 9.82
C HIS A 75 -11.73 8.98 10.12
N THR A 76 -10.47 8.68 9.80
CA THR A 76 -9.40 9.68 9.80
C THR A 76 -9.41 10.35 8.43
N ARG A 77 -9.55 11.68 8.40
CA ARG A 77 -9.63 12.49 7.18
C ARG A 77 -8.32 13.26 6.98
N PHE A 78 -7.85 13.37 5.75
CA PHE A 78 -6.64 14.10 5.37
C PHE A 78 -6.97 15.07 4.23
N GLN A 79 -6.76 16.36 4.44
CA GLN A 79 -6.88 17.37 3.39
C GLN A 79 -5.53 17.52 2.68
N VAL A 80 -5.52 17.30 1.37
CA VAL A 80 -4.33 17.19 0.53
C VAL A 80 -4.56 17.83 -0.84
N SER A 81 -3.49 18.13 -1.55
CA SER A 81 -3.55 18.74 -2.89
C SER A 81 -3.45 17.71 -4.00
N SER A 82 -4.39 17.78 -4.94
CA SER A 82 -4.44 17.02 -6.18
C SER A 82 -3.19 17.21 -7.01
N LYS A 83 -2.61 18.42 -7.02
CA LYS A 83 -1.39 18.73 -7.78
C LYS A 83 -0.20 17.94 -7.24
N HIS A 84 -0.02 17.93 -5.91
CA HIS A 84 1.04 17.14 -5.27
C HIS A 84 0.85 15.65 -5.50
N LEU A 85 -0.38 15.13 -5.29
CA LEU A 85 -0.69 13.72 -5.51
C LEU A 85 -0.46 13.29 -6.97
N THR A 86 -1.00 14.03 -7.95
CA THR A 86 -0.87 13.68 -9.38
C THR A 86 0.55 13.81 -9.91
N LEU A 87 1.36 14.72 -9.35
CA LEU A 87 2.78 14.84 -9.70
C LEU A 87 3.57 13.63 -9.18
N ALA A 88 3.35 13.25 -7.92
CA ALA A 88 4.16 12.24 -7.24
C ALA A 88 3.68 10.78 -7.46
N SER A 89 2.43 10.56 -7.86
CA SER A 89 1.81 9.23 -7.89
C SER A 89 1.13 8.93 -9.23
N GLY A 90 1.59 7.85 -9.86
CA GLY A 90 0.92 7.31 -11.06
C GLY A 90 -0.50 6.84 -10.81
N TYR A 91 -0.80 6.34 -9.60
CA TYR A 91 -2.14 5.94 -9.17
C TYR A 91 -3.10 7.13 -9.12
N PHE A 92 -2.77 8.16 -8.34
CA PHE A 92 -3.61 9.35 -8.20
C PHE A 92 -3.73 10.11 -9.52
N LYS A 93 -2.67 10.17 -10.33
CA LYS A 93 -2.70 10.74 -11.68
C LYS A 93 -3.71 10.07 -12.60
N ARG A 94 -3.92 8.76 -12.49
CA ARG A 94 -4.94 8.05 -13.30
C ARG A 94 -6.34 8.24 -12.75
N MET A 95 -6.49 8.11 -11.43
CA MET A 95 -7.78 8.22 -10.75
C MET A 95 -8.41 9.62 -10.90
N LEU A 96 -7.59 10.68 -10.83
CA LEU A 96 -8.04 12.07 -10.91
C LEU A 96 -8.19 12.60 -12.34
N LYS A 97 -8.13 11.74 -13.36
CA LYS A 97 -8.50 12.14 -14.72
C LYS A 97 -10.00 12.34 -14.82
N THR A 98 -10.43 13.35 -15.56
CA THR A 98 -11.84 13.72 -15.75
C THR A 98 -12.72 12.64 -16.38
N CYS A 99 -12.15 11.58 -16.95
CA CYS A 99 -12.89 10.42 -17.43
C CYS A 99 -13.38 9.48 -16.32
N TRP A 100 -12.96 9.71 -15.07
CA TRP A 100 -13.40 8.97 -13.88
C TRP A 100 -14.25 9.87 -12.98
N ALA A 101 -15.09 9.26 -12.15
CA ALA A 101 -16.02 9.98 -11.28
C ALA A 101 -15.31 10.96 -10.34
N GLU A 102 -14.13 10.57 -9.84
CA GLU A 102 -13.33 11.39 -8.93
C GLU A 102 -12.75 12.63 -9.64
N GLY A 103 -12.24 12.46 -10.86
CA GLY A 103 -11.70 13.57 -11.65
C GLY A 103 -12.78 14.51 -12.16
N ASP A 104 -13.95 13.98 -12.54
CA ASP A 104 -15.11 14.80 -12.93
C ASP A 104 -15.65 15.61 -11.74
N ALA A 105 -15.78 14.97 -10.57
CA ALA A 105 -16.17 15.66 -9.34
C ALA A 105 -15.17 16.77 -8.96
N LEU A 106 -13.87 16.49 -9.04
CA LEU A 106 -12.83 17.48 -8.78
C LEU A 106 -12.92 18.67 -9.76
N SER A 107 -13.15 18.41 -11.04
CA SER A 107 -13.26 19.46 -12.06
C SER A 107 -14.53 20.30 -11.93
N THR A 108 -15.66 19.70 -11.52
CA THR A 108 -16.97 20.37 -11.48
C THR A 108 -17.25 21.04 -10.15
N LYS A 109 -16.84 20.44 -9.03
CA LYS A 109 -17.10 20.93 -7.67
C LYS A 109 -15.91 21.65 -7.05
N GLY A 110 -14.72 21.50 -7.62
CA GLY A 110 -13.47 22.03 -7.08
C GLY A 110 -12.89 21.21 -5.92
N SER A 111 -13.58 20.15 -5.47
CA SER A 111 -13.06 19.22 -4.48
C SER A 111 -13.69 17.82 -4.57
N VAL A 112 -13.01 16.81 -4.03
CA VAL A 112 -13.48 15.42 -4.02
C VAL A 112 -13.05 14.67 -2.76
N GLU A 113 -13.91 13.79 -2.24
CA GLU A 113 -13.58 12.86 -1.17
C GLU A 113 -13.28 11.47 -1.72
N ILE A 114 -12.19 10.85 -1.27
CA ILE A 114 -11.72 9.55 -1.78
C ILE A 114 -11.44 8.59 -0.61
N PRO A 115 -12.10 7.41 -0.59
CA PRO A 115 -11.84 6.40 0.43
C PRO A 115 -10.49 5.71 0.21
N VAL A 116 -9.74 5.50 1.29
CA VAL A 116 -8.51 4.70 1.34
C VAL A 116 -8.65 3.66 2.44
N ASN A 117 -9.36 2.56 2.15
CA ASN A 117 -9.84 1.63 3.18
C ASN A 117 -8.76 0.70 3.75
N ASP A 118 -7.72 0.37 2.98
CA ASP A 118 -6.75 -0.69 3.32
C ASP A 118 -5.39 -0.13 3.78
N ARG A 119 -5.38 1.08 4.35
CA ARG A 119 -4.16 1.73 4.82
C ARG A 119 -4.31 2.27 6.23
N LYS A 120 -3.36 1.93 7.09
CA LYS A 120 -3.32 2.49 8.43
C LYS A 120 -3.12 4.01 8.34
N PRO A 121 -3.87 4.82 9.11
CA PRO A 121 -3.81 6.28 9.01
C PRO A 121 -2.40 6.87 9.16
N GLU A 122 -1.59 6.30 10.06
CA GLU A 122 -0.22 6.75 10.31
C GLU A 122 0.74 6.48 9.15
N ILE A 123 0.54 5.37 8.42
CA ILE A 123 1.32 5.04 7.22
C ILE A 123 0.95 5.99 6.08
N LEU A 124 -0.35 6.24 5.92
CA LEU A 124 -0.85 7.17 4.92
C LEU A 124 -0.31 8.59 5.19
N LEU A 125 -0.37 9.06 6.43
CA LEU A 125 0.12 10.39 6.81
C LEU A 125 1.61 10.58 6.49
N ILE A 126 2.45 9.57 6.73
CA ILE A 126 3.88 9.63 6.39
C ILE A 126 4.07 9.84 4.87
N ILE A 127 3.37 9.04 4.05
CA ILE A 127 3.45 9.12 2.59
C ILE A 127 2.96 10.48 2.10
N LEU A 128 1.85 10.98 2.65
CA LEU A 128 1.30 12.28 2.30
C LEU A 128 2.27 13.42 2.64
N ASN A 129 2.91 13.39 3.81
CA ASN A 129 3.93 14.36 4.18
C ASN A 129 5.15 14.32 3.27
N VAL A 130 5.56 13.14 2.80
CA VAL A 130 6.64 13.02 1.80
C VAL A 130 6.22 13.66 0.47
N ILE A 131 5.02 13.33 -0.03
CA ILE A 131 4.48 13.84 -1.30
C ILE A 131 4.34 15.38 -1.28
N HIS A 132 3.96 15.97 -0.14
CA HIS A 132 3.78 17.42 0.02
C HIS A 132 5.08 18.15 0.42
N GLY A 133 6.23 17.46 0.45
CA GLY A 133 7.50 18.08 0.80
C GLY A 133 7.65 18.47 2.27
N HIS A 134 6.80 17.96 3.16
CA HIS A 134 6.81 18.22 4.60
C HIS A 134 7.88 17.39 5.33
N SER A 135 9.14 17.48 4.87
CA SER A 135 10.25 16.64 5.35
C SER A 135 10.51 16.70 6.86
N ARG A 136 10.11 17.79 7.54
CA ARG A 136 10.23 17.93 9.00
C ARG A 136 9.21 17.10 9.77
N GLN A 137 8.09 16.74 9.14
CA GLN A 137 7.03 15.91 9.72
C GLN A 137 7.23 14.42 9.42
N VAL A 138 8.23 14.07 8.61
CA VAL A 138 8.54 12.68 8.25
C VAL A 138 9.46 12.06 9.31
N PRO A 139 9.10 10.92 9.93
CA PRO A 139 9.93 10.28 10.95
C PRO A 139 11.26 9.81 10.38
N ARG A 140 12.34 9.92 11.17
CA ARG A 140 13.68 9.47 10.77
C ARG A 140 13.97 8.02 11.10
N LYS A 141 13.18 7.45 12.01
CA LYS A 141 13.27 6.06 12.44
C LYS A 141 11.90 5.41 12.29
N LEU A 142 11.90 4.16 11.85
CA LEU A 142 10.72 3.33 11.71
C LEU A 142 11.02 1.94 12.22
N SER A 143 9.98 1.22 12.63
CA SER A 143 10.07 -0.22 12.80
C SER A 143 10.04 -0.94 11.45
N LEU A 144 10.58 -2.17 11.37
CA LEU A 144 10.53 -2.99 10.16
C LEU A 144 9.09 -3.19 9.63
N PRO A 145 8.06 -3.46 10.48
CA PRO A 145 6.67 -3.52 10.01
C PRO A 145 6.19 -2.21 9.37
N GLN A 146 6.51 -1.04 9.96
CA GLN A 146 6.11 0.25 9.38
C GLN A 146 6.77 0.50 8.02
N LEU A 147 8.08 0.22 7.89
CA LEU A 147 8.76 0.35 6.59
C LEU A 147 8.19 -0.62 5.55
N THR A 148 7.77 -1.81 5.98
CA THR A 148 7.10 -2.78 5.10
C THR A 148 5.74 -2.24 4.63
N ASP A 149 4.91 -1.72 5.55
CA ASP A 149 3.61 -1.14 5.21
C ASP A 149 3.78 0.05 4.24
N ILE A 150 4.82 0.88 4.44
CA ILE A 150 5.17 1.96 3.52
C ILE A 150 5.61 1.43 2.17
N ALA A 151 6.44 0.39 2.10
CA ALA A 151 6.88 -0.21 0.84
C ALA A 151 5.67 -0.70 0.02
N VAL A 152 4.77 -1.45 0.65
CA VAL A 152 3.54 -1.93 0.00
C VAL A 152 2.66 -0.78 -0.47
N ALA A 153 2.50 0.26 0.34
CA ALA A 153 1.72 1.44 -0.03
C ALA A 153 2.38 2.23 -1.17
N THR A 154 3.72 2.30 -1.20
CA THR A 154 4.50 2.97 -2.25
C THR A 154 4.29 2.30 -3.60
N ASP A 155 4.31 0.97 -3.64
CA ASP A 155 4.05 0.21 -4.85
C ASP A 155 2.60 0.39 -5.33
N PHE A 156 1.64 0.27 -4.41
CA PHE A 156 0.22 0.46 -4.71
C PHE A 156 -0.09 1.86 -5.26
N PHE A 157 0.37 2.92 -4.58
CA PHE A 157 0.19 4.29 -5.02
C PHE A 157 1.14 4.68 -6.15
N GLN A 158 2.12 3.84 -6.51
CA GLN A 158 3.11 4.11 -7.55
C GLN A 158 3.82 5.46 -7.35
N CYS A 159 4.29 5.71 -6.12
CA CYS A 159 4.98 6.95 -5.72
C CYS A 159 6.45 6.73 -5.31
N HIS A 160 7.10 5.73 -5.92
CA HIS A 160 8.48 5.32 -5.64
C HIS A 160 9.48 6.47 -5.60
N GLU A 161 9.45 7.35 -6.60
CA GLU A 161 10.39 8.48 -6.73
C GLU A 161 10.26 9.47 -5.56
N ALA A 162 9.03 9.76 -5.11
CA ALA A 162 8.81 10.65 -3.99
C ALA A 162 9.40 10.11 -2.68
N LEU A 163 9.39 8.79 -2.49
CA LEU A 163 9.83 8.15 -1.25
C LEU A 163 11.31 7.74 -1.25
N GLU A 164 11.99 7.77 -2.41
CA GLU A 164 13.32 7.18 -2.59
C GLU A 164 14.35 7.65 -1.54
N VAL A 165 14.41 8.95 -1.28
CA VAL A 165 15.35 9.53 -0.31
C VAL A 165 15.07 9.04 1.11
N PHE A 166 13.81 9.03 1.55
CA PHE A 166 13.44 8.59 2.89
C PHE A 166 13.57 7.08 3.06
N ALA A 167 13.21 6.31 2.03
CA ALA A 167 13.40 4.88 2.00
C ALA A 167 14.87 4.51 2.22
N GLY A 168 15.80 5.21 1.56
CA GLY A 168 17.23 5.04 1.80
C GLY A 168 17.63 5.27 3.26
N ILE A 169 17.10 6.31 3.90
CA ILE A 169 17.38 6.61 5.32
C ILE A 169 16.87 5.48 6.23
N TRP A 170 15.62 5.06 6.07
CA TRP A 170 15.02 4.02 6.91
C TRP A 170 15.67 2.65 6.70
N VAL A 171 16.02 2.32 5.46
CA VAL A 171 16.73 1.08 5.13
C VAL A 171 18.09 1.05 5.82
N GLN A 172 18.85 2.15 5.82
CA GLN A 172 20.16 2.20 6.48
C GLN A 172 20.06 2.08 8.00
N ASP A 173 19.06 2.73 8.63
CA ASP A 173 18.80 2.62 10.07
C ASP A 173 18.45 1.18 10.48
N LEU A 174 17.65 0.48 9.67
CA LEU A 174 17.20 -0.87 9.96
C LEU A 174 18.15 -1.98 9.48
N LYS A 175 19.10 -1.68 8.58
CA LYS A 175 20.03 -2.66 7.99
C LYS A 175 20.74 -3.57 9.03
N PRO A 176 21.16 -3.09 10.21
CA PRO A 176 21.79 -3.94 11.22
C PRO A 176 20.89 -5.08 11.76
N LEU A 177 19.57 -4.99 11.55
CA LEU A 177 18.58 -5.97 12.02
C LEU A 177 18.31 -7.10 11.01
N ILE A 178 18.98 -7.12 9.85
CA ILE A 178 18.79 -8.17 8.86
C ILE A 178 19.33 -9.50 9.42
N SER A 179 18.43 -10.44 9.67
CA SER A 179 18.77 -11.81 10.08
C SER A 179 19.45 -12.59 8.94
N SER A 180 20.29 -13.55 9.30
CA SER A 180 20.88 -14.54 8.38
C SER A 180 20.00 -15.78 8.17
N SER A 181 18.84 -15.87 8.82
CA SER A 181 17.90 -16.98 8.73
C SER A 181 16.57 -16.58 8.09
N LEU A 182 15.96 -17.52 7.36
CA LEU A 182 14.67 -17.35 6.71
C LEU A 182 13.58 -17.22 7.77
N SER A 183 13.02 -16.02 7.86
CA SER A 183 11.99 -15.65 8.83
C SER A 183 10.93 -14.76 8.18
N GLU A 184 9.87 -14.44 8.92
CA GLU A 184 8.90 -13.42 8.49
C GLU A 184 9.57 -12.07 8.19
N ASP A 185 10.64 -11.73 8.91
CA ASP A 185 11.40 -10.52 8.64
C ASP A 185 12.20 -10.61 7.33
N THR A 186 12.60 -11.81 6.90
CA THR A 186 13.22 -12.01 5.57
C THR A 186 12.23 -11.66 4.45
N LYS A 187 10.97 -12.08 4.58
CA LYS A 187 9.91 -11.75 3.60
C LYS A 187 9.67 -10.24 3.53
N LYS A 188 9.62 -9.57 4.69
CA LYS A 188 9.52 -8.10 4.78
C LYS A 188 10.69 -7.41 4.09
N TRP A 189 11.92 -7.84 4.39
CA TRP A 189 13.12 -7.30 3.74
C TRP A 189 13.15 -7.53 2.24
N MET A 190 12.65 -8.67 1.76
CA MET A 190 12.52 -8.95 0.33
C MET A 190 11.54 -7.98 -0.34
N MET A 191 10.38 -7.71 0.28
CA MET A 191 9.41 -6.73 -0.22
C MET A 191 10.01 -5.31 -0.27
N ILE A 192 10.63 -4.87 0.83
CA ILE A 192 11.30 -3.56 0.93
C ILE A 192 12.38 -3.43 -0.15
N ALA A 193 13.22 -4.45 -0.31
CA ALA A 193 14.32 -4.43 -1.27
C ALA A 193 13.83 -4.42 -2.72
N TRP A 194 12.72 -5.10 -3.01
CA TRP A 194 12.09 -5.09 -4.33
C TRP A 194 11.52 -3.71 -4.68
N VAL A 195 10.69 -3.13 -3.80
CA VAL A 195 10.06 -1.82 -4.02
C VAL A 195 11.11 -0.72 -4.18
N PHE A 196 12.08 -0.66 -3.26
CA PHE A 196 13.08 0.40 -3.22
C PHE A 196 14.38 0.04 -3.95
N LYS A 197 14.36 -1.01 -4.79
CA LYS A 197 15.49 -1.43 -5.65
C LYS A 197 16.82 -1.57 -4.90
N SER A 198 16.79 -2.06 -3.66
CA SER A 198 17.98 -2.26 -2.82
C SER A 198 18.67 -3.59 -3.18
N ASN A 199 19.43 -3.60 -4.27
CA ASN A 199 20.05 -4.81 -4.85
C ASN A 199 20.87 -5.66 -3.86
N ASN A 200 21.60 -5.02 -2.93
CA ASN A 200 22.39 -5.74 -1.93
C ASN A 200 21.51 -6.55 -0.96
N ILE A 201 20.41 -5.94 -0.48
CA ILE A 201 19.45 -6.58 0.43
C ILE A 201 18.67 -7.64 -0.34
N LEU A 202 18.23 -7.34 -1.56
CA LEU A 202 17.52 -8.28 -2.43
C LEU A 202 18.33 -9.57 -2.59
N ARG A 203 19.59 -9.46 -3.01
CA ARG A 203 20.49 -10.62 -3.19
C ARG A 203 20.72 -11.40 -1.90
N GLN A 204 20.84 -10.71 -0.77
CA GLN A 204 21.01 -11.36 0.53
C GLN A 204 19.77 -12.16 0.92
N THR A 205 18.58 -11.56 0.79
CA THR A 205 17.30 -12.22 1.10
C THR A 205 16.99 -13.37 0.15
N GLU A 206 17.33 -13.25 -1.13
CA GLU A 206 17.24 -14.33 -2.13
C GLU A 206 18.13 -15.51 -1.74
N THR A 207 19.38 -15.24 -1.36
CA THR A 207 20.33 -16.30 -0.95
C THR A 207 19.80 -17.08 0.24
N ILE A 208 19.27 -16.38 1.26
CA ILE A 208 18.67 -17.01 2.44
C ILE A 208 17.46 -17.86 2.04
N ALA A 209 16.58 -17.34 1.20
CA ALA A 209 15.40 -18.06 0.72
C ALA A 209 15.77 -19.31 -0.10
N MET A 210 16.79 -19.24 -0.96
CA MET A 210 17.26 -20.38 -1.74
C MET A 210 17.93 -21.45 -0.87
N GLN A 211 18.68 -21.06 0.17
CA GLN A 211 19.40 -21.99 1.04
C GLN A 211 18.50 -22.70 2.05
N GLN A 212 17.45 -22.04 2.53
CA GLN A 212 16.65 -22.49 3.66
C GLN A 212 15.18 -22.78 3.30
N GLY A 213 14.76 -22.41 2.08
CA GLY A 213 13.44 -22.73 1.54
C GLY A 213 13.24 -24.24 1.41
N THR A 214 12.50 -24.83 2.33
CA THR A 214 12.36 -26.29 2.48
C THR A 214 11.05 -26.84 1.92
N GLY A 215 10.33 -26.08 1.09
CA GLY A 215 9.05 -26.50 0.50
C GLY A 215 9.13 -26.75 -1.01
N PRO A 216 8.48 -27.79 -1.55
CA PRO A 216 8.24 -27.87 -2.99
C PRO A 216 7.42 -26.64 -3.41
N PHE A 217 7.89 -25.91 -4.43
CA PHE A 217 7.12 -24.83 -5.04
C PHE A 217 5.78 -25.41 -5.50
N GLN A 218 4.68 -25.14 -4.79
CA GLN A 218 3.36 -25.64 -5.18
C GLN A 218 2.86 -24.87 -6.41
N THR A 219 3.33 -25.26 -7.60
CA THR A 219 2.90 -24.68 -8.87
C THR A 219 1.51 -25.17 -9.32
N SER A 220 0.79 -25.91 -8.48
CA SER A 220 -0.42 -26.65 -8.82
C SER A 220 -1.59 -25.77 -9.25
N ASN A 221 -1.60 -24.48 -8.88
CA ASN A 221 -2.67 -23.53 -9.22
C ASN A 221 -2.22 -22.34 -10.08
N LEU A 222 -0.99 -22.37 -10.61
CA LEU A 222 -0.48 -21.27 -11.43
C LEU A 222 -0.66 -21.58 -12.91
N PRO A 223 -1.22 -20.65 -13.72
CA PRO A 223 -1.29 -20.79 -15.16
C PRO A 223 0.11 -20.54 -15.73
N ILE A 224 1.00 -21.53 -15.60
CA ILE A 224 2.35 -21.46 -16.14
C ILE A 224 2.25 -21.74 -17.65
N PRO A 225 2.69 -20.81 -18.52
CA PRO A 225 2.75 -21.05 -19.96
C PRO A 225 3.58 -22.30 -20.28
N LYS A 226 3.10 -23.13 -21.21
CA LYS A 226 3.70 -24.43 -21.57
C LYS A 226 5.20 -24.36 -21.92
N SER A 227 5.69 -23.18 -22.32
CA SER A 227 7.09 -22.89 -22.65
C SER A 227 8.07 -23.05 -21.47
N ILE A 228 7.61 -23.02 -20.22
CA ILE A 228 8.49 -23.10 -19.03
C ILE A 228 8.66 -24.51 -18.49
N LYS A 229 7.71 -25.43 -18.74
CA LYS A 229 7.81 -26.84 -18.30
C LYS A 229 9.04 -27.54 -18.90
N GLY A 230 9.45 -27.18 -20.11
CA GLY A 230 10.63 -27.76 -20.78
C GLY A 230 11.97 -27.33 -20.19
N VAL A 231 12.01 -26.20 -19.46
CA VAL A 231 13.24 -25.68 -18.84
C VAL A 231 13.48 -26.34 -17.48
N LEU A 232 12.42 -26.56 -16.70
CA LEU A 232 12.51 -27.23 -15.39
C LEU A 232 12.83 -28.73 -15.47
N ALA A 233 12.50 -29.38 -16.58
CA ALA A 233 12.83 -30.79 -16.81
C ALA A 233 14.32 -31.02 -17.17
N LYS A 234 15.05 -29.97 -17.58
CA LYS A 234 16.46 -30.07 -17.99
C LYS A 234 17.46 -29.79 -16.87
N THR A 235 17.01 -29.28 -15.73
CA THR A 235 17.88 -28.98 -14.57
C THR A 235 17.99 -30.14 -13.58
N ASN A 236 17.25 -31.25 -13.82
CA ASN A 236 17.27 -32.47 -13.01
C ASN A 236 17.84 -33.68 -13.78
N ALA A 237 18.67 -33.44 -14.80
CA ALA A 237 19.42 -34.46 -15.53
C ALA A 237 20.91 -34.16 -15.43
#